data_AF-A0A0J6SMS6-F1
#
_entry.id   AF-A0A0J6SMS6-F1
#
_cell.length_a   1.000
_cell.length_b   1.000
_cell.length_c   1.000
_cell.angle_alpha   90.00
_cell.angle_beta   90.00
_cell.angle_gamma   90.00
#
_symmetry.space_group_name_H-M   'P 1'
#
loop_
_entity.id
_entity.type
_entity.pdbx_description
1 polymer ?
#
loop_
_entity_poly.entity_id
_entity_poly.type
_entity_poly.pdbx_seq_one_letter_code
_entity_poly.pdbx_strand_id
1 'polypeptide(L)'
;MVQACDTALNAWAETDAQAMAEDWNDGRVGQNVDIVFNATERAANLPASTHAGLQAKARLLARHYAPDFEDQEPDHAERLLLSLLRDLVGQGGRA
;
A
#
# COMPACT_ATOMS: atom_id res chain seq x y z
N MET A 1 2.78 -10.47 -6.35
CA MET A 1 3.42 -9.29 -5.76
C MET A 1 3.04 -8.02 -6.49
N VAL A 2 3.53 -7.78 -7.73
CA VAL A 2 3.22 -6.57 -8.52
C VAL A 2 1.70 -6.32 -8.59
N GLN A 3 0.93 -7.32 -9.03
CA GLN A 3 -0.52 -7.24 -9.07
C GLN A 3 -1.16 -6.88 -7.72
N ALA A 4 -0.61 -7.33 -6.59
CA ALA A 4 -1.16 -7.01 -5.27
C ALA A 4 -0.92 -5.53 -4.90
N CYS A 5 0.26 -4.99 -5.23
CA CYS A 5 0.51 -3.55 -5.10
C CYS A 5 -0.41 -2.73 -6.02
N ASP A 6 -0.58 -3.16 -7.28
CA ASP A 6 -1.44 -2.46 -8.23
C ASP A 6 -2.91 -2.49 -7.77
N THR A 7 -3.39 -3.63 -7.24
CA THR A 7 -4.72 -3.73 -6.63
C THR A 7 -4.88 -2.77 -5.45
N ALA A 8 -3.88 -2.66 -4.57
CA ALA A 8 -3.95 -1.74 -3.44
C ALA A 8 -3.99 -0.27 -3.92
N LEU A 9 -3.14 0.10 -4.88
CA LEU A 9 -3.13 1.44 -5.46
C LEU A 9 -4.44 1.80 -6.17
N ASN A 10 -5.04 0.85 -6.88
CA ASN A 10 -6.34 1.07 -7.53
C ASN A 10 -7.46 1.20 -6.50
N ALA A 11 -7.49 0.36 -5.47
CA ALA A 11 -8.49 0.46 -4.39
C ALA A 11 -8.43 1.82 -3.69
N TRP A 12 -7.21 2.33 -3.48
CA TRP A 12 -6.98 3.71 -3.00
C TRP A 12 -7.60 4.74 -3.94
N ALA A 13 -7.21 4.74 -5.21
CA ALA A 13 -7.65 5.73 -6.18
C ALA A 13 -9.17 5.72 -6.41
N GLU A 14 -9.78 4.54 -6.44
CA GLU A 14 -11.23 4.36 -6.59
C GLU A 14 -11.98 4.87 -5.36
N THR A 15 -11.50 4.53 -4.15
CA THR A 15 -12.08 5.00 -2.89
C THR A 15 -12.02 6.52 -2.78
N ASP A 16 -10.85 7.13 -3.08
CA ASP A 16 -10.68 8.59 -3.05
C ASP A 16 -11.64 9.27 -4.03
N ALA A 17 -11.71 8.79 -5.27
CA ALA A 17 -12.58 9.35 -6.30
C ALA A 17 -14.08 9.25 -5.92
N GLN A 18 -14.51 8.12 -5.35
CA GLN A 18 -15.90 7.93 -4.92
C GLN A 18 -16.23 8.79 -3.70
N ALA A 19 -15.35 8.84 -2.70
CA ALA A 19 -15.55 9.63 -1.50
C ALA A 19 -15.70 11.13 -1.83
N MET A 20 -14.87 11.63 -2.76
CA MET A 20 -14.97 13.01 -3.24
C MET A 20 -16.22 13.28 -4.06
N ALA A 21 -16.61 12.35 -4.94
CA ALA A 21 -17.76 12.51 -5.82
C ALA A 21 -19.09 12.48 -5.05
N GLU A 22 -19.16 11.71 -3.98
CA GLU A 22 -20.38 11.48 -3.19
C GLU A 22 -20.40 12.23 -1.85
N ASP A 23 -19.35 13.00 -1.54
CA ASP A 23 -19.18 13.75 -0.29
C ASP A 23 -19.44 12.87 0.94
N TRP A 24 -18.73 11.75 1.03
CA TRP A 24 -18.93 10.78 2.10
C TRP A 24 -18.66 11.40 3.47
N ASN A 25 -19.69 11.44 4.31
CA ASN A 25 -19.62 11.85 5.72
C ASN A 25 -20.24 10.80 6.66
N ASP A 26 -20.41 9.58 6.15
CA ASP A 26 -21.10 8.48 6.82
C ASP A 26 -20.22 7.21 6.92
N GLY A 27 -20.80 6.10 7.37
CA GLY A 27 -20.10 4.84 7.58
C GLY A 27 -19.47 4.20 6.34
N ARG A 28 -19.74 4.70 5.12
CA ARG A 28 -19.08 4.23 3.89
C ARG A 28 -17.59 4.53 3.89
N VAL A 29 -17.16 5.59 4.57
CA VAL A 29 -15.73 5.91 4.74
C VAL A 29 -15.01 4.72 5.40
N GLY A 30 -15.50 4.24 6.54
CA GLY A 30 -14.88 3.13 7.26
C GLY A 30 -14.83 1.83 6.45
N GLN A 31 -15.94 1.46 5.79
CA GLN A 31 -16.01 0.24 4.99
C GLN A 31 -15.05 0.23 3.80
N ASN A 32 -14.87 1.37 3.13
CA ASN A 32 -13.96 1.46 1.99
C ASN A 32 -12.50 1.62 2.43
N VAL A 33 -12.25 2.24 3.57
CA VAL A 33 -10.92 2.21 4.23
C VAL A 33 -10.52 0.78 4.55
N ASP A 34 -11.44 -0.09 5.01
CA ASP A 34 -11.15 -1.51 5.26
C ASP A 34 -10.74 -2.26 3.97
N ILE A 35 -11.36 -1.95 2.83
CA ILE A 35 -11.00 -2.54 1.52
C ILE A 35 -9.56 -2.17 1.16
N VAL A 36 -9.25 -0.88 1.28
CA VAL A 36 -7.92 -0.32 1.04
C VAL A 36 -6.88 -0.92 1.97
N PHE A 37 -7.20 -1.03 3.26
CA PHE A 37 -6.38 -1.65 4.30
C PHE A 37 -6.04 -3.09 3.95
N ASN A 38 -7.05 -3.91 3.64
CA ASN A 38 -6.88 -5.33 3.36
C ASN A 38 -6.03 -5.58 2.11
N ALA A 39 -6.19 -4.75 1.08
CA ALA A 39 -5.37 -4.81 -0.12
C ALA A 39 -3.90 -4.48 0.16
N THR A 40 -3.67 -3.46 1.00
CA THR A 40 -2.34 -3.01 1.42
C THR A 40 -1.63 -4.06 2.27
N GLU A 41 -2.29 -4.61 3.28
CA GLU A 41 -1.73 -5.69 4.12
C GLU A 41 -1.40 -6.93 3.29
N ARG A 42 -2.23 -7.26 2.30
CA ARG A 42 -1.93 -8.36 1.37
C ARG A 42 -0.66 -8.09 0.56
N ALA A 43 -0.46 -6.86 0.09
CA ALA A 43 0.76 -6.48 -0.62
C ALA A 43 1.99 -6.51 0.30
N ALA A 44 1.86 -6.05 1.55
CA ALA A 44 2.94 -6.07 2.53
C ALA A 44 3.41 -7.48 2.88
N ASN A 45 2.50 -8.45 2.98
CA ASN A 45 2.81 -9.83 3.34
C ASN A 45 3.35 -10.69 2.19
N LEU A 46 3.24 -10.24 0.94
CA LEU A 46 3.80 -10.96 -0.20
C LEU A 46 5.27 -10.61 -0.38
N PRO A 47 6.18 -11.59 -0.53
CA PRO A 47 7.59 -11.31 -0.79
C PRO A 47 7.80 -10.83 -2.24
N ALA A 48 8.75 -9.90 -2.42
CA ALA A 48 9.19 -9.42 -3.72
C ALA A 48 10.59 -9.96 -4.07
N SER A 49 10.66 -10.97 -4.94
CA SER A 49 11.92 -11.57 -5.40
C SER A 49 12.47 -10.99 -6.71
N THR A 50 11.75 -10.04 -7.31
CA THR A 50 12.13 -9.42 -8.59
C THR A 50 12.23 -7.91 -8.46
N HIS A 51 13.03 -7.27 -9.31
CA HIS A 51 13.15 -5.82 -9.35
C HIS A 51 11.79 -5.13 -9.56
N ALA A 52 10.95 -5.66 -10.45
CA ALA A 52 9.60 -5.14 -10.67
C ALA A 52 8.72 -5.23 -9.41
N GLY A 53 8.83 -6.31 -8.63
CA GLY A 53 8.13 -6.46 -7.36
C GLY A 53 8.59 -5.47 -6.30
N LEU A 54 9.90 -5.25 -6.19
CA LEU A 54 10.49 -4.26 -5.29
C LEU A 54 10.04 -2.85 -5.65
N GLN A 55 10.08 -2.51 -6.94
CA GLN A 55 9.63 -1.22 -7.43
C GLN A 55 8.14 -0.99 -7.15
N ALA A 56 7.30 -2.02 -7.30
CA ALA A 56 5.88 -1.94 -6.99
C ALA A 56 5.63 -1.67 -5.48
N LYS A 57 6.37 -2.34 -4.58
CA LYS A 57 6.34 -2.05 -3.14
C LYS A 57 6.76 -0.62 -2.82
N ALA A 58 7.84 -0.16 -3.44
CA ALA A 58 8.33 1.21 -3.24
C ALA A 58 7.30 2.26 -3.67
N ARG A 59 6.58 2.04 -4.78
CA ARG A 59 5.50 2.93 -5.23
C ARG A 59 4.33 2.93 -4.25
N LEU A 60 3.90 1.76 -3.78
CA LEU A 60 2.85 1.66 -2.76
C LEU A 60 3.26 2.38 -1.47
N LEU A 61 4.49 2.17 -1.00
CA LEU A 61 5.04 2.87 0.17
C LEU A 61 5.10 4.39 -0.02
N ALA A 62 5.51 4.86 -1.20
CA ALA A 62 5.56 6.29 -1.51
C ALA A 62 4.17 6.96 -1.45
N ARG A 63 3.10 6.22 -1.79
CA ARG A 63 1.73 6.73 -1.65
C ARG A 63 1.34 6.96 -0.19
N HIS A 64 1.80 6.12 0.74
CA HIS A 64 1.55 6.28 2.18
C HIS A 64 2.22 7.53 2.78
N TYR A 65 3.36 7.96 2.23
CA TYR A 65 4.07 9.17 2.67
C TYR A 65 3.85 10.38 1.75
N ALA A 66 2.85 10.33 0.87
CA ALA A 66 2.51 11.49 0.05
C ALA A 66 2.01 12.63 0.97
N PRO A 67 2.42 13.88 0.72
CA PRO A 67 2.19 15.02 1.62
C PRO A 67 0.71 15.36 1.86
N ASP A 68 -0.20 14.77 1.09
CA ASP A 68 -1.64 14.96 1.24
C ASP A 68 -2.25 14.15 2.42
N PHE A 69 -1.44 13.33 3.11
CA PHE A 69 -1.90 12.42 4.17
C PHE A 69 -1.12 12.62 5.47
N GLU A 70 -1.51 13.62 6.26
CA GLU A 70 -0.89 13.91 7.57
C GLU A 70 -1.32 12.96 8.70
N ASP A 71 -2.41 12.20 8.53
CA ASP A 71 -3.05 11.37 9.58
C ASP A 71 -3.06 9.85 9.29
N GLN A 72 -2.06 9.30 8.58
CA GLN A 72 -1.97 7.85 8.46
C GLN A 72 -1.30 7.24 9.69
N GLU A 73 -1.99 6.28 10.33
CA GLU A 73 -1.36 5.48 11.39
C GLU A 73 -0.07 4.84 10.86
N PRO A 74 1.07 5.04 11.55
CA PRO A 74 2.40 4.69 11.06
C PRO A 74 2.59 3.18 10.81
N ASP A 75 1.71 2.35 11.37
CA ASP A 75 1.78 0.89 11.36
C ASP A 75 1.91 0.26 9.96
N HIS A 76 1.18 0.76 8.95
CA HIS A 76 1.17 0.13 7.62
C HIS A 76 2.38 0.50 6.78
N ALA A 77 2.72 1.78 6.77
CA ALA A 77 3.89 2.27 6.08
C ALA A 77 5.15 1.64 6.66
N GLU A 78 5.22 1.48 7.99
CA GLU A 78 6.30 0.79 8.67
C GLU A 78 6.36 -0.70 8.29
N ARG A 79 5.24 -1.43 8.29
CA ARG A 79 5.21 -2.84 7.85
C ARG A 79 5.63 -3.02 6.39
N LEU A 80 5.17 -2.14 5.50
CA LEU A 80 5.58 -2.13 4.08
C LEU A 80 7.08 -1.83 3.93
N LEU A 81 7.60 -0.86 4.68
CA LEU A 81 9.03 -0.52 4.70
C LEU A 81 9.87 -1.70 5.20
N LEU A 82 9.51 -2.31 6.33
CA LEU A 82 10.18 -3.49 6.88
C LEU A 82 10.15 -4.67 5.90
N SER A 83 9.03 -4.86 5.21
CA SER A 83 8.88 -5.89 4.18
C SER A 83 9.79 -5.63 2.98
N LEU A 84 9.88 -4.38 2.50
CA LEU A 84 10.78 -3.99 1.41
C LEU A 84 12.26 -4.15 1.80
N LEU A 85 12.64 -3.75 3.01
CA LEU A 85 14.00 -3.91 3.53
C LEU A 85 14.39 -5.40 3.62
N ARG A 86 13.48 -6.26 4.09
CA ARG A 86 13.68 -7.72 4.15
C ARG A 86 13.93 -8.30 2.76
N ASP A 87 13.13 -7.91 1.78
CA ASP A 87 13.28 -8.40 0.40
C ASP A 87 14.61 -7.95 -0.22
N LEU A 88 15.04 -6.70 0.02
CA LEU A 88 16.32 -6.17 -0.44
C LEU A 88 17.52 -6.91 0.17
N VAL A 89 17.50 -7.13 1.49
CA VAL A 89 18.55 -7.91 2.18
C VAL A 89 18.60 -9.35 1.67
N GLY A 90 17.44 -9.97 1.43
CA GLY A 90 17.33 -11.32 0.88
C GLY A 90 17.89 -11.47 -0.54
N GLN A 91 17.92 -10.40 -1.33
CA GLN A 91 18.58 -10.37 -2.64
C GLN A 91 20.09 -10.12 -2.52
N GLY A 92 20.52 -9.27 -1.58
CA GLY A 92 21.94 -8.99 -1.33
C GLY A 92 22.73 -10.18 -0.76
N GLY A 93 22.09 -11.10 -0.04
CA GLY A 93 22.72 -12.31 0.50
C GLY A 93 22.87 -13.48 -0.49
N ARG A 94 22.47 -13.30 -1.77
CA ARG A 94 22.57 -14.31 -2.83
C ARG A 94 23.61 -13.96 -3.92
N ALA A 95 24.38 -12.90 -3.72
CA ALA A 95 25.54 -12.52 -4.55
C ALA A 95 26.84 -13.02 -3.89
#